data_AF-A0A966PML9-F1
#
_entry.id   AF-A0A966PML9-F1
#
_cell.length_a   1.000
_cell.length_b   1.000
_cell.length_c   1.000
_cell.angle_alpha   90.00
_cell.angle_beta   90.00
_cell.angle_gamma   90.00
#
_symmetry.space_group_name_H-M   'P 1'
#
loop_
_entity.id
_entity.type
_entity.pdbx_description
1 polymer ?
#
loop_
_entity_poly.entity_id
_entity_poly.type
_entity_poly.pdbx_seq_one_letter_code
_entity_poly.pdbx_strand_id
1 'polypeptide(L)'
;MTNVVAKVNARWKKGCLLAFVGVLWAFHLVTATWFATHSEPVDAEVLHRKDWMLPGKRHGWSKLEVTYADFQGKPVTGNIEWHVNPAPPGQKIQIWRTESGLIKAGPASLAETFFVETLFGYLFVYVFAFIGFAIGFLRLKQRLRGQAPPKP
;
A
#
# COMPACT_ATOMS: atom_id res chain seq x y z
N MET A 1 7.54 -31.99 29.52
CA MET A 1 6.67 -31.74 28.35
C MET A 1 6.52 -30.25 28.00
N THR A 2 6.40 -29.37 29.00
CA THR A 2 6.23 -27.90 28.85
C THR A 2 7.35 -27.17 28.09
N ASN A 3 8.63 -27.51 28.35
CA ASN A 3 9.77 -26.87 27.67
C ASN A 3 9.86 -27.16 26.16
N VAL A 4 9.47 -28.37 25.72
CA VAL A 4 9.48 -28.75 24.31
C VAL A 4 8.35 -28.04 23.56
N VAL A 5 7.14 -27.99 24.15
CA VAL A 5 5.99 -27.26 23.60
C VAL A 5 6.29 -25.77 23.48
N ALA A 6 6.94 -25.16 24.48
CA ALA A 6 7.34 -23.75 24.42
C ALA A 6 8.36 -23.45 23.29
N LYS A 7 9.35 -24.34 23.11
CA LYS A 7 10.36 -24.21 22.03
C LYS A 7 9.75 -24.38 20.64
N VAL A 8 8.81 -25.31 20.49
CA VAL A 8 8.05 -25.53 19.23
C VAL A 8 7.17 -24.31 18.92
N ASN A 9 6.44 -23.78 19.91
CA ASN A 9 5.63 -22.57 19.74
C ASN A 9 6.48 -21.33 19.38
N ALA A 10 7.67 -21.17 19.98
CA ALA A 10 8.57 -20.07 19.65
C ALA A 10 9.14 -20.20 18.21
N ARG A 11 9.46 -21.42 17.77
CA ARG A 11 9.87 -21.69 16.38
C ARG A 11 8.74 -21.43 15.38
N TRP A 12 7.52 -21.86 15.70
CA TRP A 12 6.34 -21.57 14.89
C TRP A 12 6.07 -20.06 14.80
N LYS A 13 6.16 -19.32 15.90
CA LYS A 13 6.04 -17.85 15.88
C LYS A 13 7.08 -17.19 14.98
N LYS A 14 8.35 -17.62 15.04
CA LYS A 14 9.42 -17.10 14.16
C LYS A 14 9.20 -17.51 12.70
N GLY A 15 8.78 -18.74 12.45
CA GLY A 15 8.48 -19.24 11.10
C GLY A 15 7.30 -18.50 10.46
N CYS A 16 6.21 -18.28 11.20
CA CYS A 16 5.07 -17.50 10.74
C CYS A 16 5.47 -16.03 10.46
N LEU A 17 6.29 -15.41 11.32
CA LEU A 17 6.79 -14.06 11.09
C LEU A 17 7.65 -13.99 9.82
N LEU A 18 8.55 -14.94 9.61
CA LEU A 18 9.38 -15.01 8.39
C LEU A 18 8.53 -15.23 7.13
N ALA A 19 7.56 -16.14 7.19
CA ALA A 19 6.64 -16.37 6.07
C ALA A 19 5.82 -15.12 5.76
N PHE A 20 5.34 -14.42 6.79
CA PHE A 20 4.60 -13.17 6.64
C PHE A 20 5.46 -12.06 6.01
N VAL A 21 6.69 -11.86 6.50
CA VAL A 21 7.65 -10.91 5.92
C VAL A 21 7.98 -11.30 4.48
N GLY A 22 8.16 -12.59 4.20
CA GLY A 22 8.40 -13.10 2.85
C GLY A 22 7.25 -12.83 1.88
N VAL A 23 6.00 -13.04 2.32
CA VAL A 23 4.81 -12.72 1.51
C VAL A 23 4.70 -11.22 1.24
N LEU A 24 5.01 -10.36 2.22
CA LEU A 24 5.02 -8.92 2.00
C LEU A 24 6.07 -8.50 0.97
N TRP A 25 7.28 -9.07 1.06
CA TRP A 25 8.33 -8.83 0.07
C TRP A 25 7.96 -9.35 -1.31
N ALA A 26 7.38 -10.54 -1.41
CA ALA A 26 6.93 -11.10 -2.69
C ALA A 26 5.84 -10.23 -3.33
N PHE A 27 4.84 -9.81 -2.55
CA PHE A 27 3.81 -8.88 -2.99
C PHE A 27 4.42 -7.57 -3.48
N HIS A 28 5.37 -7.03 -2.73
CA HIS A 28 6.06 -5.80 -3.09
C HIS A 28 6.84 -5.93 -4.41
N LEU A 29 7.63 -7.00 -4.58
CA LEU A 29 8.39 -7.22 -5.81
C LEU A 29 7.46 -7.40 -7.02
N VAL A 30 6.34 -8.11 -6.87
CA VAL A 30 5.37 -8.30 -7.95
C VAL A 30 4.71 -6.98 -8.35
N THR A 31 4.30 -6.17 -7.39
CA THR A 31 3.66 -4.87 -7.65
C THR A 31 4.62 -3.87 -8.28
N ALA A 32 5.84 -3.75 -7.75
CA ALA A 32 6.89 -2.91 -8.33
C ALA A 32 7.27 -3.33 -9.75
N THR A 33 7.42 -4.63 -9.99
CA THR A 33 7.73 -5.16 -11.33
C THR A 33 6.59 -4.93 -12.30
N TRP A 34 5.34 -5.16 -11.86
CA TRP A 34 4.16 -4.89 -12.67
C TRP A 34 4.07 -3.40 -13.03
N PHE A 35 4.26 -2.50 -12.06
CA PHE A 35 4.23 -1.06 -12.30
C PHE A 35 5.34 -0.65 -13.27
N ALA A 36 6.56 -1.13 -13.09
CA ALA A 36 7.68 -0.84 -13.99
C ALA A 36 7.48 -1.37 -15.42
N THR A 37 6.67 -2.42 -15.62
CA THR A 37 6.44 -3.05 -16.93
C THR A 37 5.17 -2.56 -17.64
N HIS A 38 4.19 -2.05 -16.89
CA HIS A 38 2.89 -1.62 -17.41
C HIS A 38 2.64 -0.11 -17.26
N SER A 39 3.67 0.62 -16.83
CA SER A 39 3.63 2.07 -16.76
C SER A 39 4.64 2.68 -17.72
N GLU A 40 4.26 3.81 -18.31
CA GLU A 40 5.15 4.60 -19.15
C GLU A 40 5.16 6.06 -18.69
N PRO A 41 6.30 6.77 -18.86
CA PRO A 41 6.35 8.18 -18.55
C PRO A 41 5.58 8.96 -19.62
N VAL A 42 4.74 9.89 -19.18
CA VAL A 42 4.00 10.80 -20.06
C VAL A 42 4.12 12.22 -19.54
N ASP A 43 4.11 13.17 -20.46
CA ASP A 43 4.00 14.59 -20.12
C ASP A 43 2.58 14.91 -19.67
N ALA A 44 2.49 15.63 -18.55
CA ALA A 44 1.26 16.13 -17.98
C ALA A 44 1.34 17.63 -17.77
N GLU A 45 0.21 18.30 -17.98
CA GLU A 45 0.07 19.72 -17.72
C GLU A 45 -0.59 19.95 -16.36
N VAL A 46 0.06 20.72 -15.50
CA VAL A 46 -0.44 21.09 -14.18
C VAL A 46 -1.45 22.21 -14.33
N LEU A 47 -2.71 21.91 -14.00
CA LEU A 47 -3.82 22.86 -13.99
C LEU A 47 -3.88 23.60 -12.66
N HIS A 48 -3.71 22.86 -11.57
CA HIS A 48 -3.73 23.41 -10.22
C HIS A 48 -2.67 22.74 -9.35
N ARG A 49 -2.02 23.54 -8.50
CA ARG A 49 -1.01 23.07 -7.55
C ARG A 49 -1.37 23.54 -6.16
N LYS A 50 -1.38 22.59 -5.22
CA LYS A 50 -1.50 22.87 -3.79
C LYS A 50 -0.35 22.21 -3.06
N ASP A 51 0.50 23.04 -2.47
CA ASP A 51 1.64 22.60 -1.68
C ASP A 51 1.36 22.82 -0.20
N TRP A 52 1.70 21.84 0.62
CA TRP A 52 1.68 21.96 2.07
C TRP A 52 3.08 21.73 2.60
N MET A 53 3.62 22.73 3.30
CA MET A 53 4.88 22.58 4.01
C MET A 53 4.63 22.10 5.43
N LEU A 54 5.40 21.10 5.86
CA LEU A 54 5.42 20.66 7.25
C LEU A 54 6.44 21.51 8.03
N PRO A 55 6.06 22.11 9.18
CA PRO A 55 6.99 22.88 10.00
C PRO A 55 8.25 22.07 10.34
N GLY A 56 9.42 22.66 10.09
CA GLY A 56 10.73 22.03 10.39
C GLY A 56 11.17 20.92 9.42
N LYS A 57 10.43 20.64 8.34
CA LYS A 57 10.87 19.72 7.28
C LYS A 57 11.37 20.47 6.05
N ARG A 58 12.30 19.85 5.32
CA ARG A 58 12.85 20.38 4.05
C ARG A 58 11.82 20.43 2.93
N HIS A 59 10.80 19.58 2.98
CA HIS A 59 9.62 19.60 2.11
C HIS A 59 8.42 19.01 2.85
N GLY A 60 7.22 19.32 2.39
CA GLY A 60 6.01 18.60 2.79
C GLY A 60 5.44 17.79 1.63
N TRP A 61 4.15 17.88 1.40
CA TRP A 61 3.44 17.13 0.36
C TRP A 61 2.76 18.09 -0.62
N SER A 62 2.56 17.63 -1.85
CA SER A 62 1.98 18.41 -2.94
C SER A 62 0.86 17.63 -3.61
N LYS A 63 -0.26 18.30 -3.87
CA LYS A 63 -1.35 17.76 -4.67
C LYS A 63 -1.47 18.59 -5.94
N LEU A 64 -1.33 17.93 -7.07
CA LEU A 64 -1.43 18.54 -8.39
C LEU A 64 -2.67 17.98 -9.09
N GLU A 65 -3.50 18.87 -9.59
CA GLU A 65 -4.48 18.53 -10.63
C GLU A 65 -3.78 18.66 -11.97
N VAL A 66 -3.74 17.57 -12.72
CA VAL A 66 -3.01 17.51 -13.98
C VAL A 66 -3.91 16.98 -15.11
N THR A 67 -3.66 17.44 -16.32
CA THR A 67 -4.21 16.85 -17.54
C THR A 67 -3.11 16.09 -18.29
N TYR A 68 -3.41 14.90 -18.78
CA TYR A 68 -2.47 14.06 -19.52
C TYR A 68 -3.22 13.18 -20.52
N ALA A 69 -2.52 12.65 -21.51
CA ALA A 69 -3.10 11.69 -22.43
C ALA A 69 -3.19 10.30 -21.76
N ASP A 70 -4.33 9.62 -21.84
CA ASP A 70 -4.46 8.21 -21.47
C ASP A 70 -3.87 7.27 -22.55
N PHE A 71 -3.89 5.97 -22.30
CA PHE A 71 -3.38 4.95 -23.23
C PHE A 71 -4.11 4.94 -24.60
N GLN A 72 -5.29 5.54 -24.71
CA GLN A 72 -6.02 5.72 -25.97
C GLN A 72 -5.72 7.07 -26.65
N GLY A 73 -4.83 7.88 -26.06
CA GLY A 73 -4.52 9.23 -26.51
C GLY A 73 -5.56 10.29 -26.14
N LYS A 74 -6.54 9.96 -25.30
CA LYS A 74 -7.57 10.91 -24.87
C LYS A 74 -7.08 11.75 -23.69
N PRO A 75 -7.39 13.05 -23.66
CA PRO A 75 -7.06 13.88 -22.51
C PRO A 75 -7.89 13.46 -21.30
N VAL A 76 -7.22 13.26 -20.18
CA VAL A 76 -7.83 12.92 -18.88
C VAL A 76 -7.26 13.85 -17.83
N THR A 77 -8.15 14.37 -16.98
CA THR A 77 -7.78 15.15 -15.80
C THR A 77 -7.78 14.27 -14.56
N GLY A 78 -6.75 14.37 -13.73
CA GLY A 78 -6.62 13.61 -12.50
C GLY A 78 -5.85 14.36 -11.43
N ASN A 79 -6.04 13.93 -10.18
CA ASN A 79 -5.24 14.41 -9.05
C ASN A 79 -4.07 13.46 -8.82
N ILE A 80 -2.86 14.01 -8.68
CA ILE A 80 -1.66 13.26 -8.35
C ILE A 80 -1.01 13.89 -7.12
N GLU A 81 -0.66 13.05 -6.15
CA GLU A 81 -0.13 13.47 -4.85
C GLU A 81 1.31 13.00 -4.70
N TRP A 82 2.21 13.94 -4.38
CA TRP A 82 3.61 13.70 -4.06
C TRP A 82 3.80 13.80 -2.55
N HIS A 83 4.33 12.75 -1.94
CA HIS A 83 4.50 12.60 -0.50
C HIS A 83 5.96 12.55 -0.06
N VAL A 84 6.80 11.91 -0.86
CA VAL A 84 8.19 11.59 -0.55
C VAL A 84 9.15 12.59 -1.15
N ASN A 85 8.92 12.99 -2.39
CA ASN A 85 9.78 13.94 -3.09
C ASN A 85 9.03 15.22 -3.41
N PRO A 86 9.70 16.38 -3.46
CA PRO A 86 9.09 17.61 -3.94
C PRO A 86 8.53 17.39 -5.35
N ALA A 87 7.30 17.85 -5.58
CA ALA A 87 6.73 17.81 -6.91
C ALA A 87 7.58 18.65 -7.89
N PRO A 88 7.85 18.16 -9.12
CA PRO A 88 8.66 18.88 -10.10
C PRO A 88 8.10 20.28 -10.35
N PRO A 89 8.91 21.36 -10.33
CA PRO A 89 8.39 22.70 -10.55
C PRO A 89 7.93 22.91 -12.00
N GLY A 90 6.97 23.81 -12.21
CA GLY A 90 6.50 24.22 -13.54
C GLY A 90 5.13 23.67 -13.93
N GLN A 91 4.68 24.10 -15.11
CA GLN A 91 3.36 23.75 -15.66
C GLN A 91 3.38 22.44 -16.46
N LYS A 92 4.55 21.99 -16.93
CA LYS A 92 4.72 20.69 -17.60
C LYS A 92 5.60 19.80 -16.75
N ILE A 93 5.10 18.62 -16.41
CA ILE A 93 5.79 17.65 -15.57
C ILE A 93 5.69 16.26 -16.19
N GLN A 94 6.61 15.36 -15.85
CA GLN A 94 6.44 13.94 -16.16
C GLN A 94 5.70 13.22 -15.04
N ILE A 95 4.82 12.30 -15.43
CA ILE A 95 4.10 11.39 -14.56
C ILE A 95 4.20 9.96 -15.12
N TRP A 96 4.05 8.95 -14.27
CA TRP A 96 3.83 7.58 -14.76
C TRP A 96 2.34 7.40 -15.01
N ARG A 97 1.96 6.90 -16.18
CA ARG A 97 0.60 6.43 -16.46
C ARG A 97 0.61 4.92 -16.62
N THR A 98 -0.44 4.25 -16.17
CA THR A 98 -0.58 2.78 -16.24
C THR A 98 -1.72 2.39 -17.19
N GLU A 99 -1.59 1.25 -17.86
CA GLU A 99 -2.61 0.78 -18.82
C GLU A 99 -3.88 0.33 -18.11
N SER A 100 -3.72 -0.25 -16.93
CA SER A 100 -4.79 -0.82 -16.11
C SER A 100 -4.45 -0.71 -14.64
N GLY A 101 -5.37 -1.08 -13.74
CA GLY A 101 -5.15 -1.11 -12.30
C GLY A 101 -5.90 -0.03 -11.51
N LEU A 102 -5.76 -0.10 -10.19
CA LEU A 102 -6.45 0.81 -9.26
C LEU A 102 -5.91 2.24 -9.31
N ILE A 103 -4.64 2.40 -9.73
CA ILE A 103 -3.98 3.69 -9.91
C ILE A 103 -3.68 3.82 -11.39
N LYS A 104 -4.30 4.80 -12.04
CA LYS A 104 -4.15 5.07 -13.48
C LYS A 104 -3.00 6.00 -13.84
N ALA A 105 -2.60 6.84 -12.88
CA ALA A 105 -1.46 7.71 -13.00
C ALA A 105 -0.92 8.06 -11.61
N GLY A 106 0.37 8.33 -11.55
CA GLY A 106 1.07 8.66 -10.32
C GLY A 106 2.33 9.48 -10.57
N PRO A 107 2.99 9.93 -9.50
CA PRO A 107 4.25 10.66 -9.61
C PRO A 107 5.29 9.91 -10.44
N ALA A 108 6.03 10.60 -11.32
CA ALA A 108 7.17 10.04 -12.02
C ALA A 108 8.39 9.84 -11.10
N SER A 109 8.22 9.12 -10.00
CA SER A 109 9.26 8.89 -9.01
C SER A 109 9.15 7.50 -8.43
N LEU A 110 10.23 6.72 -8.55
CA LEU A 110 10.31 5.40 -7.93
C LEU A 110 9.98 5.47 -6.44
N ALA A 111 10.46 6.49 -5.72
CA ALA A 111 10.20 6.66 -4.30
C ALA A 111 8.71 6.85 -3.96
N GLU A 112 7.95 7.49 -4.84
CA GLU A 112 6.50 7.65 -4.69
C GLU A 112 5.75 6.36 -5.04
N THR A 113 6.18 5.67 -6.10
CA THR A 113 5.70 4.30 -6.42
C THR A 113 5.90 3.38 -5.22
N PHE A 114 7.10 3.41 -4.60
CA PHE A 114 7.41 2.68 -3.37
C PHE A 114 6.49 3.06 -2.20
N PHE A 115 6.19 4.36 -2.02
CA PHE A 115 5.31 4.83 -0.94
C PHE A 115 3.88 4.34 -1.10
N VAL A 116 3.30 4.45 -2.30
CA VAL A 116 1.93 4.02 -2.57
C VAL A 116 1.81 2.50 -2.45
N GLU A 117 2.77 1.73 -2.97
CA GLU A 117 2.81 0.27 -2.82
C GLU A 117 2.93 -0.17 -1.37
N THR A 118 3.76 0.52 -0.58
CA THR A 118 3.90 0.25 0.85
C THR A 118 2.58 0.52 1.59
N LEU A 119 1.86 1.59 1.22
CA LEU A 119 0.56 1.92 1.81
C LEU A 119 -0.50 0.84 1.50
N PHE A 120 -0.53 0.32 0.26
CA PHE A 120 -1.39 -0.80 -0.12
C PHE A 120 -1.01 -2.10 0.60
N GLY A 121 0.29 -2.36 0.75
CA GLY A 121 0.80 -3.48 1.55
C GLY A 121 0.34 -3.40 3.01
N TYR A 122 0.41 -2.21 3.62
CA TYR A 122 -0.10 -1.98 4.97
C TYR A 122 -1.61 -2.22 5.07
N LEU A 123 -2.39 -1.74 4.10
CA LEU A 123 -3.84 -1.96 4.08
C LEU A 123 -4.16 -3.46 3.96
N PHE A 124 -3.44 -4.18 3.09
CA PHE A 124 -3.59 -5.63 2.94
C PHE A 124 -3.30 -6.37 4.25
N VAL A 125 -2.18 -6.04 4.92
CA VAL A 125 -1.85 -6.59 6.24
C VAL A 125 -2.96 -6.31 7.25
N TYR A 126 -3.48 -5.09 7.29
CA TYR A 126 -4.50 -4.69 8.23
C TYR A 126 -5.80 -5.47 8.03
N VAL A 127 -6.23 -5.64 6.78
CA VAL A 127 -7.43 -6.42 6.42
C VAL A 127 -7.26 -7.89 6.81
N PHE A 128 -6.13 -8.51 6.49
CA PHE A 128 -5.90 -9.92 6.82
C PHE A 128 -5.71 -10.15 8.32
N ALA A 129 -5.06 -9.23 9.03
CA ALA A 129 -4.98 -9.27 10.50
C ALA A 129 -6.37 -9.15 11.13
N PHE A 130 -7.23 -8.28 10.61
CA PHE A 130 -8.60 -8.12 11.07
C PHE A 130 -9.44 -9.39 10.83
N ILE A 131 -9.34 -10.00 9.65
CA ILE A 131 -10.00 -11.27 9.33
C ILE A 131 -9.50 -12.39 10.27
N GLY A 132 -8.18 -12.50 10.45
CA GLY A 132 -7.58 -13.48 11.36
C GLY A 132 -8.05 -13.30 12.80
N PHE A 133 -8.12 -12.06 13.28
CA PHE A 133 -8.64 -11.73 14.60
C PHE A 133 -10.13 -12.08 14.72
N ALA A 134 -10.96 -11.75 13.72
CA ALA A 134 -12.38 -12.07 13.71
C ALA A 134 -12.63 -13.59 13.76
N ILE A 135 -11.90 -14.37 12.97
CA ILE A 135 -11.98 -15.85 12.98
C ILE A 135 -11.53 -16.40 14.34
N GLY A 136 -10.42 -15.90 14.88
CA GLY A 136 -9.92 -16.30 16.21
C GLY A 136 -10.91 -15.99 17.32
N PHE A 137 -11.51 -14.79 17.31
CA PHE A 137 -12.52 -14.35 18.25
C PHE A 137 -13.80 -15.20 18.17
N LEU A 138 -14.28 -15.51 16.96
CA LEU A 138 -15.45 -16.38 16.76
C LEU A 138 -15.21 -17.79 17.31
N ARG A 139 -14.03 -18.37 17.07
CA ARG A 139 -13.63 -19.68 17.62
C ARG A 139 -13.51 -19.66 19.14
N LEU A 140 -12.96 -18.59 19.71
CA LEU A 140 -12.87 -18.41 21.16
C LEU A 140 -14.26 -18.30 21.79
N LYS A 141 -15.16 -17.50 21.19
CA LYS A 141 -16.55 -17.35 21.62
C LYS A 141 -17.32 -18.66 21.57
N GLN A 142 -17.11 -19.49 20.54
CA GLN A 142 -17.70 -20.83 20.45
C GLN A 142 -17.19 -21.76 21.56
N ARG A 143 -15.89 -21.75 21.86
CA ARG A 143 -15.31 -22.54 22.97
C ARG A 143 -15.86 -22.12 24.33
N LEU A 144 -15.97 -20.82 24.59
CA LEU A 144 -16.52 -20.30 25.84
C LEU A 144 -18.01 -20.61 26.00
N ARG A 145 -18.78 -20.61 24.90
CA ARG A 145 -20.19 -21.05 24.92
C ARG A 145 -20.35 -22.55 25.14
N GLY A 146 -19.44 -23.37 24.59
CA GLY A 146 -19.42 -24.82 24.81
C GLY A 146 -18.95 -25.24 26.21
N GLN A 147 -18.38 -24.31 26.99
CA GLN A 147 -17.95 -24.53 28.38
C GLN A 147 -18.92 -23.98 29.42
N ALA A 148 -20.04 -23.35 29.00
CA ALA A 148 -21.06 -22.93 29.94
C ALA A 148 -21.75 -24.18 30.54
N PRO A 149 -21.77 -24.35 31.88
CA PRO A 149 -22.51 -25.45 32.48
C PRO A 149 -24.00 -25.32 32.11
N PRO A 150 -24.72 -26.45 31.93
CA PRO A 150 -26.16 -26.39 31.67
C PRO A 150 -26.82 -25.58 32.78
N LYS A 151 -27.69 -24.63 32.39
CA LYS A 151 -28.47 -23.86 33.36
C LYS A 151 -29.33 -24.82 34.19
N PRO A 152 -29.46 -24.58 35.50
CA PRO A 152 -30.25 -25.40 36.41
C PRO A 152 -31.73 -25.47 35.99
#